data_AF-A0A956JX74-F1
#
_entry.id   AF-A0A956JX74-F1
#
_cell.length_a   1.000
_cell.length_b   1.000
_cell.length_c   1.000
_cell.angle_alpha   90.00
_cell.angle_beta   90.00
_cell.angle_gamma   90.00
#
_symmetry.space_group_name_H-M   'P 1'
#
loop_
_entity.id
_entity.type
_entity.pdbx_description
1 polymer ?
#
loop_
_entity_poly.entity_id
_entity_poly.type
_entity_poly.pdbx_seq_one_letter_code
_entity_poly.pdbx_strand_id
1 'polypeptide(L)' 'MQPEVACPKCQAQVTPSPVGFTWWGGALGPRMLHHVECPACHARFNGRSGLPNDRAIAIYVVVTLAVFSPLIYWVLTR' A
#
# COMPACT_ATOMS: atom_id res chain seq x y z
N MET A 1 3.94 -1.01 18.17
CA MET A 1 2.78 -0.12 18.27
C MET A 1 2.56 0.59 16.94
N GLN A 2 1.47 0.31 16.23
CA GLN A 2 1.00 1.19 15.15
C GLN A 2 0.34 2.42 15.79
N PRO A 3 0.55 3.64 15.27
CA PRO A 3 -0.08 4.83 15.81
C PRO A 3 -1.61 4.74 15.69
N GLU A 4 -2.31 5.14 16.74
CA GLU A 4 -3.78 5.21 16.79
C GLU A 4 -4.25 6.40 15.92
N VAL A 5 -4.16 6.26 14.60
CA VAL A 5 -4.63 7.28 13.65
C VAL A 5 -6.12 7.07 13.43
N ALA A 6 -6.92 8.08 13.78
CA ALA A 6 -8.35 8.09 13.49
C ALA A 6 -8.59 7.90 11.98
N CYS A 7 -9.56 7.08 11.62
CA CYS A 7 -9.84 6.81 10.21
C CYS A 7 -10.28 8.11 9.50
N PRO A 8 -9.63 8.52 8.39
CA PRO A 8 -9.94 9.78 7.72
C PRO A 8 -11.37 9.83 7.14
N LYS A 9 -11.95 8.66 6.84
CA LYS A 9 -13.27 8.53 6.19
C LYS A 9 -14.43 8.55 7.20
N CYS A 10 -14.31 7.79 8.29
CA CYS A 10 -15.42 7.61 9.25
C CYS A 10 -15.12 8.15 10.65
N GLN A 11 -13.91 8.67 10.88
CA GLN A 11 -13.45 9.23 12.16
C GLN A 11 -13.52 8.24 13.34
N ALA A 12 -13.70 6.94 13.07
CA ALA A 12 -13.68 5.91 14.09
C ALA A 12 -12.29 5.85 14.76
N GLN A 13 -12.29 5.80 16.09
CA GLN A 13 -11.12 5.61 16.93
C GLN A 13 -10.84 4.11 17.06
N VAL A 14 -10.46 3.49 15.95
CA VAL A 14 -10.15 2.06 15.88
C VAL A 14 -8.74 1.88 15.33
N THR A 15 -8.00 0.93 15.90
CA THR A 15 -6.67 0.59 15.40
C THR A 15 -6.78 0.01 13.99
N PRO A 16 -6.15 0.62 12.97
CA PRO A 16 -6.21 0.12 11.60
C PRO A 16 -5.46 -1.21 11.45
N SER A 17 -5.99 -2.13 10.65
CA SER A 17 -5.33 -3.41 10.37
C SER A 17 -4.41 -3.31 9.16
N PRO A 18 -3.17 -3.83 9.21
CA PRO A 18 -2.28 -3.85 8.05
C PRO A 18 -2.85 -4.72 6.92
N VAL A 19 -2.85 -4.18 5.70
CA VAL A 19 -3.29 -4.94 4.52
C VAL A 19 -2.21 -5.94 4.15
N GLY A 20 -2.54 -7.24 4.17
CA GLY A 20 -1.57 -8.31 3.91
C GLY A 20 -1.20 -8.49 2.44
N PHE A 21 -2.11 -8.16 1.52
CA PHE A 21 -1.92 -8.34 0.08
C PHE A 21 -2.70 -7.31 -0.73
N THR A 22 -2.11 -6.81 -1.82
CA THR A 22 -2.80 -6.06 -2.87
C THR A 22 -2.43 -6.59 -4.24
N TRP A 23 -3.35 -6.48 -5.20
CA TRP A 23 -3.11 -6.94 -6.58
C TRP A 23 -1.98 -6.16 -7.28
N TRP A 24 -1.75 -4.90 -6.93
CA TRP A 24 -0.71 -4.05 -7.53
C TRP A 24 0.66 -4.18 -6.87
N GLY A 25 0.73 -4.73 -5.65
CA GLY A 25 1.95 -4.73 -4.84
C GLY A 25 2.27 -6.04 -4.15
N GLY A 26 1.47 -7.09 -4.36
CA GLY A 26 1.60 -8.35 -3.66
C GLY A 26 1.59 -8.17 -2.14
N ALA A 27 2.44 -8.91 -1.45
CA ALA A 27 2.64 -8.76 -0.01
C ALA A 27 3.65 -7.66 0.38
N LEU A 28 4.41 -7.13 -0.60
CA LEU A 28 5.48 -6.17 -0.36
C LEU A 28 4.96 -4.72 -0.39
N GLY A 29 4.23 -4.35 -1.44
CA GLY A 29 3.72 -3.00 -1.67
C GLY A 29 2.92 -2.44 -0.49
N PRO A 30 1.95 -3.17 0.09
CA PRO A 30 1.20 -2.71 1.26
C PRO A 30 2.10 -2.39 2.46
N ARG A 31 3.13 -3.20 2.71
CA ARG A 31 4.07 -2.99 3.81
C ARG A 31 4.96 -1.77 3.58
N MET A 32 5.49 -1.60 2.36
CA MET A 32 6.34 -0.45 2.01
C MET A 32 5.59 0.87 2.11
N LEU A 33 4.31 0.89 1.76
CA LEU A 33 3.48 2.10 1.76
C LEU A 33 2.69 2.30 3.06
N HIS A 34 2.94 1.52 4.11
CA HIS A 34 2.15 1.53 5.35
C HIS A 34 0.63 1.45 5.09
N HIS A 35 0.22 0.63 4.13
CA HIS A 35 -1.17 0.52 3.70
C HIS A 35 -1.96 -0.27 4.74
N VAL A 36 -2.94 0.39 5.34
CA VAL A 36 -3.80 -0.17 6.37
C VAL A 36 -5.26 -0.04 5.95
N GLU A 37 -6.12 -0.84 6.58
CA GLU A 37 -7.56 -0.84 6.40
C GLU A 37 -8.25 -0.55 7.74
N CYS A 38 -9.22 0.37 7.73
CA CYS A 38 -10.06 0.61 8.89
C CYS A 38 -11.06 -0.54 9.07
N PRO A 39 -11.12 -1.20 10.24
CA PRO A 39 -12.07 -2.29 10.47
C PRO A 39 -13.54 -1.83 10.54
N ALA A 40 -13.80 -0.53 10.75
CA ALA A 40 -15.17 -0.02 10.88
C ALA A 40 -15.83 0.32 9.53
N CYS A 41 -15.07 0.86 8.57
CA CYS A 41 -15.62 1.34 7.29
C CYS A 41 -14.89 0.82 6.05
N HIS A 42 -13.89 -0.06 6.23
CA HIS A 42 -13.06 -0.64 5.17
C HIS A 42 -12.32 0.37 4.29
N ALA A 43 -12.20 1.62 4.74
CA ALA A 43 -11.36 2.60 4.07
C ALA A 43 -9.90 2.17 4.16
N ARG A 44 -9.20 2.28 3.03
CA ARG A 44 -7.76 2.01 2.96
C ARG A 44 -6.99 3.31 2.82
N PHE A 45 -5.94 3.46 3.60
CA PHE A 45 -5.17 4.70 3.69
C PHE A 45 -3.77 4.41 4.22
N ASN A 46 -2.96 5.45 4.34
CA ASN A 46 -1.64 5.38 4.93
C ASN A 46 -1.74 5.39 6.46
N GLY A 47 -1.32 4.31 7.12
CA GLY A 47 -1.37 4.20 8.58
C GLY A 47 -0.41 5.13 9.33
N ARG A 48 0.51 5.81 8.64
CA ARG A 48 1.42 6.80 9.22
C ARG A 48 0.88 8.22 9.12
N SER A 49 0.33 8.59 7.96
CA SER A 49 -0.12 9.97 7.71
C SER A 49 -1.63 10.18 7.73
N GLY A 50 -2.44 9.11 7.69
CA GLY A 50 -3.89 9.20 7.54
C GLY A 50 -4.35 9.61 6.13
N LEU A 51 -3.43 9.79 5.17
CA LEU A 51 -3.74 10.24 3.82
C LEU A 51 -3.97 9.07 2.84
N PRO A 52 -4.64 9.29 1.70
CA PRO A 52 -4.72 8.32 0.61
C PRO A 52 -3.34 7.93 0.08
N ASN A 53 -3.17 6.66 -0.29
CA ASN A 53 -1.90 6.14 -0.82
C ASN A 53 -1.82 6.17 -2.36
N ASP A 54 -2.83 6.68 -3.06
CA ASP A 54 -2.98 6.53 -4.52
C ASP A 54 -1.75 7.03 -5.30
N ARG A 55 -1.22 8.21 -4.95
CA ARG A 55 0.00 8.75 -5.57
C ARG A 55 1.22 7.88 -5.30
N ALA A 56 1.37 7.39 -4.06
CA ALA A 56 2.50 6.55 -3.68
C ALA A 56 2.42 5.16 -4.35
N ILE A 57 1.21 4.61 -4.50
CA ILE A 57 0.94 3.37 -5.23
C ILE A 57 1.32 3.52 -6.70
N ALA A 58 0.89 4.61 -7.34
CA ALA A 58 1.23 4.87 -8.74
C ALA A 58 2.75 4.93 -8.97
N ILE A 59 3.47 5.65 -8.12
CA ILE A 59 4.95 5.73 -8.18
C ILE A 59 5.56 4.34 -7.94
N TYR A 60 5.11 3.61 -6.93
CA TYR A 60 5.58 2.26 -6.63
C TYR A 60 5.44 1.32 -7.83
N VAL A 61 4.27 1.32 -8.48
CA VAL A 61 4.01 0.45 -9.64
C VAL A 61 4.90 0.83 -10.82
N VAL A 62 5.00 2.12 -11.15
CA VAL A 62 5.84 2.59 -12.28
C VAL A 62 7.31 2.22 -12.07
N VAL A 63 7.85 2.49 -10.87
CA VAL A 63 9.25 2.17 -10.55
C VAL A 63 9.49 0.67 -10.57
N THR A 64 8.58 -0.12 -10.00
CA THR A 64 8.69 -1.60 -10.02
C THR A 64 8.73 -2.11 -11.46
N LEU A 65 7.82 -1.67 -12.33
CA LEU A 65 7.83 -2.09 -13.73
C LEU A 65 9.09 -1.63 -14.46
N ALA A 66 9.56 -0.40 -14.24
CA ALA A 66 10.76 0.12 -14.89
C ALA A 66 12.03 -0.65 -14.51
N VAL A 67 12.13 -1.12 -13.26
CA VAL A 67 13.29 -1.88 -12.77
C VAL A 67 13.23 -3.35 -13.18
N PHE A 68 12.07 -3.99 -13.03
CA PHE A 68 11.95 -5.43 -13.28
C PHE A 68 11.72 -5.77 -14.76
N SER A 69 11.13 -4.88 -15.57
CA SER A 69 10.88 -5.15 -17.00
C SER A 69 12.16 -5.45 -17.80
N PRO A 70 13.26 -4.65 -17.71
CA PRO A 70 14.49 -4.95 -18.42
C PRO A 70 15.13 -6.29 -17.99
N LEU A 71 15.08 -6.59 -16.69
CA LEU A 71 15.58 -7.85 -16.14
C LEU A 71 14.77 -9.03 -16.68
N ILE A 72 13.44 -8.93 -16.61
CA ILE A 72 12.53 -9.96 -17.12
C ILE A 72 12.75 -10.17 -18.62
N TYR A 73 12.80 -9.10 -19.40
CA TYR A 73 13.06 -9.17 -20.83
C TYR A 73 14.38 -9.90 -21.11
N TRP A 74 15.47 -9.51 -20.44
CA TRP A 74 16.77 -10.16 -20.62
C TRP A 74 16.74 -11.65 -20.26
N VAL A 75 16.10 -12.04 -19.13
CA VAL A 75 15.99 -13.46 -18.74
C VAL A 75 15.17 -14.26 -19.75
N LEU A 76 14.10 -13.69 -20.30
CA LEU A 76 13.20 -14.41 -21.21
C LEU A 76 13.72 -14.49 -22.65
N THR A 77 14.60 -13.58 -23.08
CA THR A 77 15.13 -13.52 -24.46
C THR A 77 16.58 -14.02 -24.58
N ARG A 78 17.19 -14.46 -23.47
CA ARG A 78 18.50 -15.13 -23.46
C ARG A 78 18.31 -16.63 -23.59
#